data_AF-A0A4Q9GFF7-F1
#
_entry.id   AF-A0A4Q9GFF7-F1
#
_cell.length_a   1.000
_cell.length_b   1.000
_cell.length_c   1.000
_cell.angle_alpha   90.00
_cell.angle_beta   90.00
_cell.angle_gamma   90.00
#
_symmetry.space_group_name_H-M   'P 1'
#
loop_
_entity.id
_entity.type
_entity.pdbx_description
1 polymer ?
#
loop_
_entity_poly.entity_id
_entity_poly.type
_entity_poly.pdbx_seq_one_letter_code
_entity_poly.pdbx_strand_id
1 'polypeptide(L)'
;MSNEQPELDAPEVKVTQSDFVIDTPSSTDTITKKGYWVHCWGKPATDTNFYALSSQRVEEDGAGVISKIKKDHERLRGHKHVDFRFTLENNDTERLGKSKVTSVAS
;
A
#
# COMPACT_ATOMS: atom_id res chain seq x y z
N MET A 1 -2.99 27.57 -11.63
CA MET A 1 -1.79 26.95 -11.04
C MET A 1 -2.17 25.51 -10.77
N SER A 2 -1.51 24.55 -11.42
CA SER A 2 -1.72 23.14 -11.16
C SER A 2 -1.23 22.86 -9.75
N ASN A 3 -2.15 22.56 -8.82
CA ASN A 3 -1.80 21.98 -7.52
C ASN A 3 -1.38 20.53 -7.78
N GLU A 4 -0.21 20.34 -8.39
CA GLU A 4 0.41 19.02 -8.44
C GLU A 4 0.90 18.71 -7.03
N GLN A 5 0.05 18.04 -6.25
CA GLN A 5 0.46 17.46 -4.98
C GLN A 5 1.56 16.43 -5.29
N PRO A 6 2.69 16.46 -4.57
CA PRO A 6 3.80 15.56 -4.83
C PRO A 6 3.35 14.11 -4.69
N GLU A 7 3.63 13.31 -5.72
CA GLU A 7 3.32 11.88 -5.75
C GLU A 7 4.10 11.16 -4.63
N LEU A 8 3.42 10.30 -3.87
CA LEU A 8 4.08 9.52 -2.81
C LEU A 8 4.80 8.32 -3.42
N ASP A 9 5.94 7.97 -2.82
CA ASP A 9 6.65 6.76 -3.19
C ASP A 9 5.77 5.52 -3.02
N ALA A 10 6.11 4.49 -3.78
CA ALA A 10 5.45 3.21 -3.70
C ALA A 10 5.72 2.47 -2.39
N PRO A 11 4.82 1.56 -1.96
CA PRO A 11 5.08 0.74 -0.79
C PRO A 11 6.27 -0.19 -1.01
N GLU A 12 7.01 -0.45 0.06
CA GLU A 12 8.01 -1.51 0.10
C GLU A 12 7.31 -2.84 0.31
N VAL A 13 7.57 -3.82 -0.56
CA VAL A 13 6.92 -5.12 -0.50
C VAL A 13 7.96 -6.20 -0.32
N LYS A 14 7.85 -6.93 0.79
CA LYS A 14 8.62 -8.14 1.07
C LYS A 14 7.72 -9.36 1.01
N VAL A 15 8.09 -10.31 0.17
CA VAL A 15 7.40 -11.60 0.07
C VAL A 15 8.03 -12.58 1.06
N THR A 16 7.23 -13.19 1.91
CA THR A 16 7.65 -14.26 2.82
C THR A 16 7.08 -15.60 2.36
N GLN A 17 7.29 -16.66 3.16
CA GLN A 17 6.72 -17.97 2.88
C GLN A 17 5.18 -17.94 2.83
N SER A 18 4.54 -17.20 3.74
CA SER A 18 3.08 -17.16 3.90
C SER A 18 2.44 -15.85 3.46
N ASP A 19 3.17 -14.74 3.45
CA ASP A 19 2.59 -13.41 3.37
C ASP A 19 3.30 -12.48 2.39
N PHE A 20 2.56 -11.47 1.94
CA PHE A 20 3.07 -10.20 1.48
C PHE A 20 3.14 -9.25 2.68
N VAL A 21 4.33 -8.79 3.02
CA VAL A 21 4.55 -7.72 4.00
C VAL A 21 4.73 -6.43 3.22
N ILE A 22 3.79 -5.51 3.39
CA ILE A 22 3.69 -4.25 2.66
C ILE A 22 3.90 -3.12 3.67
N ASP A 23 4.94 -2.33 3.49
CA ASP A 23 5.27 -1.19 4.35
C ASP A 23 5.10 0.12 3.57
N THR A 24 4.63 1.15 4.24
CA THR A 24 4.65 2.51 3.70
C THR A 24 6.10 3.00 3.66
N PRO A 25 6.53 3.68 2.59
CA PRO A 25 7.92 4.13 2.47
C PRO A 25 8.22 5.27 3.45
N SER A 26 9.46 5.36 3.91
CA SER A 26 9.91 6.37 4.90
C SER A 26 9.73 7.82 4.44
N SER A 27 9.58 8.06 3.14
CA SER A 27 9.25 9.39 2.61
C SER A 27 7.89 9.90 3.09
N THR A 28 6.99 9.00 3.51
CA THR A 28 5.68 9.33 4.07
C THR A 28 5.73 9.78 5.53
N ASP A 29 6.83 9.56 6.25
CA ASP A 29 6.95 9.89 7.68
C ASP A 29 6.75 11.40 7.94
N THR A 30 7.12 12.24 6.98
CA THR A 30 6.98 13.70 7.10
C THR A 30 5.53 14.19 7.07
N ILE A 31 4.60 13.39 6.52
CA ILE A 31 3.19 13.77 6.31
C ILE A 31 2.21 12.87 7.07
N THR A 32 2.67 11.72 7.55
CA THR A 32 1.83 10.74 8.22
C THR A 32 1.56 11.17 9.67
N LYS A 33 0.29 11.19 10.07
CA LYS A 33 -0.13 11.68 11.37
C LYS A 33 -0.96 10.64 12.11
N LYS A 34 -0.83 10.63 13.43
CA LYS A 34 -1.64 9.78 14.30
C LYS A 34 -3.11 9.95 13.98
N GLY A 35 -3.79 8.82 13.80
CA GLY A 35 -5.21 8.77 13.52
C GLY A 35 -5.58 8.76 12.05
N TYR A 36 -4.65 9.02 11.12
CA TYR A 36 -4.86 8.84 9.68
C TYR A 36 -5.07 7.37 9.33
N TRP A 37 -5.72 7.12 8.20
CA TRP A 37 -5.94 5.77 7.70
C TRP A 37 -5.06 5.48 6.49
N VAL A 38 -4.43 4.32 6.50
CA VAL A 38 -3.68 3.77 5.36
C VAL A 38 -4.47 2.59 4.81
N HIS A 39 -4.90 2.70 3.55
CA HIS A 39 -5.57 1.62 2.84
C HIS A 39 -4.62 0.99 1.85
N CYS A 40 -4.33 -0.30 2.01
CA CYS A 40 -3.52 -1.04 1.05
C CYS A 40 -4.43 -1.76 0.05
N TRP A 41 -4.01 -1.69 -1.21
CA TRP A 41 -4.70 -2.31 -2.33
C TRP A 41 -3.71 -3.19 -3.09
N GLY A 42 -4.24 -4.20 -3.76
CA GLY A 42 -3.44 -4.97 -4.71
C GLY A 42 -4.26 -5.57 -5.84
N LYS A 43 -3.55 -5.99 -6.88
CA LYS A 43 -4.12 -6.67 -8.03
C LYS A 43 -3.12 -7.62 -8.67
N PRO A 44 -3.57 -8.73 -9.26
CA PRO A 44 -2.77 -9.44 -10.25
C PRO A 44 -2.28 -8.50 -11.36
N ALA A 45 -1.08 -8.72 -11.89
CA ALA A 45 -0.56 -7.92 -13.02
C ALA A 45 -1.46 -8.02 -14.27
N THR A 46 -2.20 -9.12 -14.41
CA THR A 46 -3.16 -9.36 -15.50
C THR A 46 -4.48 -8.63 -15.33
N ASP A 47 -4.78 -8.13 -14.13
CA ASP A 47 -6.02 -7.42 -13.83
C ASP A 47 -5.85 -5.89 -13.98
N THR A 48 -6.95 -5.25 -14.33
CA THR A 48 -7.03 -3.79 -14.49
C THR A 48 -7.40 -3.08 -13.18
N ASN A 49 -8.16 -3.75 -12.30
CA ASN A 49 -8.72 -3.14 -11.10
C ASN A 49 -7.94 -3.50 -9.85
N PHE A 50 -7.71 -2.52 -8.98
CA PHE A 50 -7.16 -2.73 -7.63
C PHE A 50 -8.26 -3.14 -6.65
N TYR A 51 -7.97 -4.11 -5.80
CA TYR A 51 -8.85 -4.59 -4.73
C TYR A 51 -8.33 -4.14 -3.38
N ALA A 52 -9.22 -3.75 -2.46
CA ALA A 52 -8.85 -3.44 -1.08
C ALA A 52 -8.36 -4.71 -0.39
N LEU A 53 -7.24 -4.61 0.33
CA LEU A 53 -6.64 -5.75 1.04
C LEU A 53 -6.59 -5.52 2.55
N SER A 54 -6.30 -4.28 2.96
CA SER A 54 -6.27 -3.90 4.37
C SER A 54 -6.50 -2.41 4.54
N SER A 55 -6.97 -2.04 5.73
CA SER A 55 -7.05 -0.66 6.20
C SER A 55 -6.51 -0.65 7.62
N GLN A 56 -5.56 0.23 7.92
CA GLN A 56 -4.99 0.36 9.26
C GLN A 56 -4.88 1.82 9.65
N ARG A 57 -4.96 2.06 10.95
CA ARG A 57 -4.84 3.40 11.51
C ARG A 57 -3.40 3.63 11.94
N VAL A 58 -2.92 4.84 11.71
CA VAL A 58 -1.59 5.29 12.16
C VAL A 58 -1.63 5.52 13.67
N GLU A 59 -0.74 4.87 14.40
CA GLU A 59 -0.71 4.90 15.86
C GLU A 59 0.12 6.07 16.44
N GLU A 60 1.11 6.55 15.68
CA GLU A 60 2.03 7.63 16.07
C GLU A 60 2.38 8.51 14.86
N ASP A 61 2.66 9.80 15.11
CA ASP A 61 3.10 10.73 14.08
C ASP A 61 4.39 10.26 13.41
N GLY A 62 4.39 10.29 12.08
CA GLY A 62 5.50 9.85 11.25
C GLY A 62 5.76 8.34 11.28
N ALA A 63 4.93 7.55 11.95
CA ALA A 63 5.01 6.11 11.86
C ALA A 63 4.34 5.60 10.57
N GLY A 64 5.06 4.72 9.86
CA GLY A 64 4.51 3.95 8.75
C GLY A 64 3.51 2.87 9.20
N VAL A 65 2.91 2.20 8.23
CA VAL A 65 1.98 1.09 8.44
C VAL A 65 2.49 -0.16 7.75
N ILE A 66 2.56 -1.25 8.50
CA ILE A 66 2.93 -2.57 7.97
C ILE A 66 1.67 -3.43 7.81
N SER A 67 1.29 -3.72 6.57
CA SER A 67 0.22 -4.67 6.23
C SER A 67 0.76 -6.05 5.92
N LYS A 68 0.17 -7.08 6.53
CA LYS A 68 0.47 -8.50 6.27
C LYS A 68 -0.72 -9.15 5.56
N ILE A 69 -0.56 -9.44 4.28
CA ILE A 69 -1.60 -10.05 3.44
C ILE A 69 -1.18 -11.48 3.12
N LYS A 70 -2.00 -12.47 3.46
CA LYS A 70 -1.67 -13.86 3.13
C LYS A 70 -1.56 -14.06 1.62
N LYS A 71 -0.59 -14.87 1.18
CA LYS A 71 -0.41 -15.19 -0.25
C LYS A 71 -1.59 -15.96 -0.85
N ASP A 72 -2.40 -16.61 -0.01
CA ASP A 72 -3.63 -17.31 -0.40
C ASP A 72 -4.89 -16.43 -0.36
N HIS A 73 -4.75 -15.11 -0.14
CA HIS A 73 -5.84 -14.15 -0.20
C HIS A 73 -6.65 -14.34 -1.49
N GLU A 74 -7.98 -14.36 -1.39
CA GLU A 74 -8.88 -14.81 -2.46
C GLU A 74 -8.62 -14.16 -3.82
N ARG A 75 -8.23 -12.87 -3.83
CA ARG A 75 -7.94 -12.08 -5.03
C ARG A 75 -6.54 -12.25 -5.61
N LEU A 76 -5.59 -12.80 -4.84
CA LEU A 76 -4.17 -12.85 -5.19
C LEU A 76 -3.62 -14.29 -5.29
N ARG A 77 -4.38 -15.28 -4.82
CA ARG A 77 -3.97 -16.68 -4.79
C ARG A 77 -3.61 -17.20 -6.18
N GLY A 78 -2.42 -17.79 -6.31
CA GLY A 78 -1.94 -18.43 -7.54
C GLY A 78 -1.28 -17.47 -8.54
N HIS A 79 -1.26 -16.17 -8.26
CA HIS A 79 -0.64 -15.17 -9.14
C HIS A 79 0.86 -15.01 -8.84
N LYS A 80 1.66 -14.93 -9.91
CA LYS A 80 3.13 -14.75 -9.85
C LYS A 80 3.58 -13.29 -9.87
N HIS A 81 2.71 -12.39 -10.32
CA HIS A 81 3.00 -10.96 -10.40
C HIS A 81 1.82 -10.20 -9.83
N VAL A 82 2.08 -9.36 -8.82
CA VAL A 82 1.06 -8.62 -8.09
C VAL A 82 1.54 -7.19 -7.91
N ASP A 83 0.68 -6.24 -8.26
CA ASP A 83 0.92 -4.83 -8.04
C ASP A 83 0.26 -4.41 -6.72
N PHE A 84 0.98 -3.65 -5.90
CA PHE A 84 0.49 -3.13 -4.63
C PHE A 84 0.56 -1.61 -4.61
N ARG A 85 -0.42 -0.97 -3.95
CA ARG A 85 -0.44 0.47 -3.68
C ARG A 85 -1.04 0.73 -2.31
N PHE A 86 -0.84 1.93 -1.79
CA PHE A 86 -1.55 2.40 -0.61
C PHE A 86 -2.13 3.79 -0.83
N THR A 87 -3.16 4.14 -0.09
CA THR A 87 -3.70 5.50 -0.01
C THR A 87 -3.70 5.96 1.43
N LEU A 88 -3.30 7.21 1.68
CA LEU A 88 -3.31 7.83 2.99
C LEU A 88 -4.50 8.79 3.05
N GLU A 89 -5.51 8.45 3.84
CA GLU A 89 -6.72 9.25 4.02
C GLU A 89 -6.59 10.12 5.27
N ASN A 90 -6.84 11.43 5.10
CA ASN A 90 -6.97 12.39 6.18
C ASN A 90 -8.40 12.96 6.21
N ASN A 91 -8.83 13.49 7.37
CA ASN A 91 -10.20 13.99 7.59
C ASN A 91 -10.69 15.10 6.64
N ASP A 92 -9.82 15.75 5.85
CA ASP A 92 -10.13 16.89 4.97
C ASP A 92 -9.53 16.81 3.55
N THR A 93 -8.78 15.76 3.18
CA THR A 93 -8.14 15.55 1.87
C THR A 93 -7.65 14.11 1.68
N GLU A 94 -8.08 13.44 0.59
CA GLU A 94 -7.42 12.20 0.13
C GLU A 94 -6.01 12.55 -0.40
N ARG A 95 -4.96 11.94 0.14
CA ARG A 95 -3.63 11.96 -0.50
C ARG A 95 -3.39 10.60 -1.18
N LEU A 96 -3.52 10.61 -2.50
CA LEU A 96 -3.34 9.45 -3.37
C LEU A 96 -1.84 9.14 -3.54
N GLY A 97 -1.33 8.11 -2.87
CA GLY A 97 -0.09 7.44 -3.25
C GLY A 97 -0.37 6.37 -4.30
N LYS A 98 0.49 6.20 -5.31
CA LYS A 98 0.37 5.09 -6.27
C LYS A 98 1.70 4.36 -6.49
N SER A 99 1.67 3.08 -6.09
CA SER A 99 2.26 1.86 -6.63
C SER A 99 3.62 1.84 -7.35
N LYS A 100 4.45 0.85 -6.95
CA LYS A 100 5.55 0.26 -7.74
C LYS A 100 5.23 -1.22 -7.96
N VAL A 101 5.56 -1.69 -9.14
CA VAL A 101 5.42 -3.09 -9.56
C VAL A 101 6.37 -3.95 -8.74
N THR A 102 5.87 -5.01 -8.09
CA THR A 102 6.69 -5.97 -7.34
C THR A 102 6.63 -7.34 -8.02
N SER A 103 7.79 -7.90 -8.34
CA SER A 103 7.89 -9.26 -8.86
C SER A 103 7.89 -10.25 -7.69
N VAL A 104 6.94 -11.18 -7.69
CA VAL A 104 6.75 -12.16 -6.62
C VAL A 104 7.38 -13.47 -7.09
N ALA A 105 8.68 -13.65 -6.84
CA ALA A 105 9.32 -14.93 -7.10
C ALA A 105 8.68 -16.03 -6.24
N SER A 106 8.47 -17.20 -6.86
CA SER A 106 7.91 -18.41 -6.25
C SER A 106 8.84 -18.97 -5.18
#